data_AF-A0A655BVN3-F1
#
_entry.id   AF-A0A655BVN3-F1
#
_cell.length_a   1.000
_cell.length_b   1.000
_cell.length_c   1.000
_cell.angle_alpha   90.00
_cell.angle_beta   90.00
_cell.angle_gamma   90.00
#
_symmetry.space_group_name_H-M   'P 1'
#
loop_
_entity.id
_entity.type
_entity.pdbx_description
1 polymer ?
#
loop_
_entity_poly.entity_id
_entity_poly.type
_entity_poly.pdbx_seq_one_letter_code
_entity_poly.pdbx_strand_id
1 'polypeptide(L)'
;MKGKQWEAGVKYEPLGGNSQFSAAVYRINQTNIATKEEPTDPYRSIGEIESKGVELEAISHLSDSVRLQAAYTYTDIRYKKSSPQEQGKRAVYAPRNQASAWLSYDVKSGLLEGLTLGSGIRYVNGVTSDRLNTHTLPSYTLVDMVVGYDLSSIGLNGLSAQLNVNNLTDKRYVAACNSLSYCYFGAERSIVGSVSWAF
;
A
#
# COMPACT_ATOMS: atom_id res chain seq x y z
N MET A 1 9.22 -12.24 21.56
CA MET A 1 9.03 -12.59 20.15
C MET A 1 10.37 -12.95 19.52
N LYS A 2 10.42 -13.97 18.65
CA LYS A 2 11.61 -14.31 17.83
C LYS A 2 11.18 -14.51 16.38
N GLY A 3 12.02 -14.13 15.41
CA GLY A 3 11.75 -14.27 13.98
C GLY A 3 12.86 -15.00 13.24
N LYS A 4 12.51 -15.85 12.27
CA LYS A 4 13.44 -16.49 11.33
C LYS A 4 12.91 -16.33 9.90
N GLN A 5 13.75 -15.82 9.01
CA GLN A 5 13.40 -15.52 7.63
C GLN A 5 14.34 -16.22 6.65
N TRP A 6 13.78 -16.64 5.52
CA TRP A 6 14.50 -16.99 4.31
C TRP A 6 13.93 -16.15 3.18
N GLU A 7 14.80 -15.61 2.35
CA GLU A 7 14.43 -14.75 1.23
C GLU A 7 15.37 -15.00 0.05
N ALA A 8 14.81 -14.97 -1.15
CA ALA A 8 15.57 -14.96 -2.39
C ALA A 8 14.94 -13.93 -3.31
N GLY A 9 15.77 -13.17 -4.03
CA GLY A 9 15.28 -12.12 -4.90
C GLY A 9 16.31 -11.68 -5.92
N VAL A 10 15.82 -10.88 -6.86
CA VAL A 10 16.61 -10.22 -7.89
C VAL A 10 16.32 -8.73 -7.85
N LYS A 11 17.37 -7.93 -8.06
CA LYS A 11 17.27 -6.50 -8.28
C LYS A 11 17.91 -6.19 -9.62
N TYR A 12 17.30 -5.30 -10.37
CA TYR A 12 17.76 -4.94 -11.70
C TYR A 12 17.65 -3.44 -11.92
N GLU A 13 18.75 -2.85 -12.36
CA GLU A 13 18.88 -1.44 -12.73
C GLU A 13 19.48 -1.40 -14.13
N PRO A 14 18.70 -1.00 -15.16
CA PRO A 14 19.22 -0.88 -16.52
C PRO A 14 20.31 0.18 -16.61
N LEU A 15 21.38 -0.13 -17.34
CA LEU A 15 22.46 0.83 -17.61
C LEU A 15 21.92 2.03 -18.41
N GLY A 16 22.29 3.24 -18.00
CA GLY A 16 21.95 4.48 -18.72
C GLY A 16 20.53 4.99 -18.50
N GLY A 17 19.76 4.40 -17.57
CA GLY A 17 18.43 4.88 -17.21
C GLY A 17 18.26 5.10 -15.70
N ASN A 18 17.18 5.79 -15.33
CA ASN A 18 16.76 5.98 -13.94
C ASN A 18 15.58 5.06 -13.63
N SER A 19 15.82 3.75 -13.70
CA SER A 19 14.81 2.73 -13.39
C SER A 19 15.38 1.65 -12.50
N GLN A 20 14.58 1.18 -11.55
CA GLN A 20 14.90 0.12 -10.63
C GLN A 20 13.73 -0.86 -10.55
N PHE A 21 14.04 -2.15 -10.61
CA PHE A 21 13.09 -3.24 -10.50
C PHE A 21 13.55 -4.21 -9.43
N SER A 22 12.63 -4.70 -8.62
CA SER A 22 12.90 -5.75 -7.65
C SER A 22 11.83 -6.83 -7.69
N ALA A 23 12.27 -8.06 -7.43
CA ALA A 23 11.38 -9.19 -7.22
C ALA A 23 11.95 -10.07 -6.12
N ALA A 24 11.14 -10.40 -5.12
CA ALA A 24 11.54 -11.24 -4.00
C ALA A 24 10.48 -12.28 -3.68
N VAL A 25 10.93 -13.44 -3.21
CA VAL A 25 10.11 -14.46 -2.58
C VAL A 25 10.63 -14.70 -1.17
N TYR A 26 9.73 -14.77 -0.21
CA TYR A 26 10.11 -14.87 1.19
C TYR A 26 9.30 -15.91 1.96
N ARG A 27 9.89 -16.36 3.07
CA ARG A 27 9.24 -17.11 4.13
C ARG A 27 9.73 -16.63 5.48
N ILE A 28 8.83 -16.17 6.32
CA ILE A 28 9.08 -15.67 7.66
C ILE A 28 8.30 -16.53 8.65
N ASN A 29 8.97 -17.03 9.69
CA ASN A 29 8.32 -17.67 10.83
C ASN A 29 8.58 -16.83 12.08
N GLN A 30 7.52 -16.48 12.79
CA GLN A 30 7.58 -15.72 14.03
C GLN A 30 6.97 -16.53 15.16
N THR A 31 7.67 -16.61 16.29
CA THR A 31 7.23 -17.34 17.49
C THR A 31 7.07 -16.42 18.69
N ASN A 32 6.27 -16.87 19.66
CA ASN A 32 5.96 -16.14 20.89
C ASN A 32 5.37 -14.75 20.59
N ILE A 33 4.41 -14.75 19.66
CA ILE A 33 3.62 -13.57 19.32
C ILE A 33 2.49 -13.49 20.35
N ALA A 34 2.21 -12.30 20.87
CA ALA A 34 1.05 -12.06 21.73
C ALA A 34 -0.13 -11.60 20.88
N THR A 35 -1.33 -12.01 21.23
CA THR A 35 -2.57 -11.54 20.63
C THR A 35 -3.64 -11.32 21.68
N LYS A 36 -4.61 -10.47 21.35
CA LYS A 36 -5.77 -10.13 22.15
C LYS A 36 -6.96 -10.02 21.18
N GLU A 37 -8.14 -10.45 21.63
CA GLU A 37 -9.40 -10.05 21.02
C GLU A 37 -10.04 -8.96 21.90
N GLU A 38 -10.47 -7.86 21.29
CA GLU A 38 -11.24 -6.84 21.99
C GLU A 38 -12.69 -7.33 22.20
N PRO A 39 -13.34 -7.00 23.33
CA PRO A 39 -12.90 -6.07 24.38
C PRO A 39 -12.34 -6.71 25.66
N THR A 40 -12.35 -8.04 25.80
CA THR A 40 -12.29 -8.70 27.13
C THR A 40 -11.14 -9.67 27.39
N ASP A 41 -10.30 -10.02 26.41
CA ASP A 41 -9.28 -11.07 26.65
C ASP A 41 -7.94 -10.54 27.19
N PRO A 42 -7.32 -11.22 28.19
CA PRO A 42 -5.90 -11.01 28.48
C PRO A 42 -5.06 -11.45 27.28
N TYR A 43 -3.90 -10.82 27.07
CA TYR A 43 -2.98 -11.23 26.01
C TYR A 43 -2.63 -12.71 26.14
N ARG A 44 -2.82 -13.46 25.05
CA ARG A 44 -2.38 -14.86 24.94
C ARG A 44 -1.30 -15.02 23.89
N SER A 45 -0.40 -15.98 24.11
CA SER A 45 0.57 -16.36 23.08
C SER A 45 -0.15 -17.16 21.99
N ILE A 46 0.02 -16.74 20.73
CA ILE A 46 -0.58 -17.45 19.59
C ILE A 46 0.24 -18.66 19.15
N GLY A 47 1.44 -18.87 19.70
CA GLY A 47 2.37 -19.91 19.26
C GLY A 47 3.29 -19.42 18.14
N GLU A 48 2.98 -19.80 16.90
CA GLU A 48 3.80 -19.52 15.70
C GLU A 48 2.93 -19.03 14.53
N ILE A 49 3.32 -17.92 13.89
CA ILE A 49 2.77 -17.47 12.61
C ILE A 49 3.84 -17.66 11.52
N GLU A 50 3.40 -18.13 10.36
CA GLU A 50 4.21 -18.21 9.15
C GLU A 50 3.64 -17.27 8.09
N SER A 51 4.48 -16.41 7.53
CA SER A 51 4.16 -15.55 6.39
C SER A 51 5.02 -15.96 5.19
N LYS A 52 4.39 -16.19 4.05
CA LYS A 52 5.07 -16.42 2.77
C LYS A 52 4.54 -15.45 1.75
N GLY A 53 5.40 -15.01 0.86
CA GLY A 53 4.94 -14.07 -0.14
C GLY A 53 5.87 -13.87 -1.31
N VAL A 54 5.35 -13.04 -2.20
CA VAL A 54 6.06 -12.51 -3.36
C VAL A 54 5.89 -11.00 -3.31
N GLU A 55 6.98 -10.28 -3.52
CA GLU A 55 7.00 -8.83 -3.63
C GLU A 55 7.65 -8.46 -4.95
N LEU A 56 6.97 -7.60 -5.72
CA LEU A 56 7.44 -7.04 -6.97
C LEU A 56 7.37 -5.52 -6.86
N GLU A 57 8.42 -4.83 -7.28
CA GLU A 57 8.48 -3.37 -7.28
C GLU A 57 9.12 -2.86 -8.56
N ALA A 58 8.59 -1.75 -9.06
CA ALA A 58 9.12 -1.04 -10.22
C ALA A 58 9.07 0.47 -9.95
N ILE A 59 10.21 1.13 -10.05
CA ILE A 59 10.34 2.59 -10.06
C ILE A 59 11.03 2.95 -11.37
N SER A 60 10.40 3.75 -12.22
CA SER A 60 10.92 3.99 -13.56
C SER A 60 10.66 5.42 -14.04
N HIS A 61 11.72 6.07 -14.51
CA HIS A 61 11.65 7.30 -15.28
C HIS A 61 11.55 6.90 -16.76
N LEU A 62 10.32 6.77 -17.25
CA LEU A 62 10.03 6.33 -18.62
C LEU A 62 10.49 7.36 -19.66
N SER A 63 10.51 8.64 -19.26
CA SER A 63 11.11 9.74 -20.01
C SER A 63 11.51 10.85 -19.04
N ASP A 64 12.03 11.95 -19.57
CA ASP A 64 12.29 13.16 -18.77
C ASP A 64 11.03 13.70 -18.10
N SER A 65 9.84 13.43 -18.65
CA SER A 65 8.57 14.01 -18.21
C SER A 65 7.66 12.98 -17.54
N VAL A 66 7.89 11.68 -17.72
CA VAL A 66 6.98 10.62 -17.23
C VAL A 66 7.69 9.75 -16.22
N ARG A 67 7.11 9.62 -15.03
CA ARG A 67 7.57 8.71 -13.97
C ARG A 67 6.47 7.72 -13.60
N LEU A 68 6.86 6.47 -13.39
CA LEU A 68 6.01 5.36 -12.98
C LEU A 68 6.56 4.77 -11.68
N GLN A 69 5.66 4.47 -10.74
CA GLN A 69 5.92 3.60 -9.61
C GLN A 69 4.84 2.53 -9.57
N ALA A 70 5.22 1.27 -9.40
CA ALA A 70 4.28 0.17 -9.29
C ALA A 70 4.78 -0.87 -8.30
N ALA A 71 3.87 -1.47 -7.54
CA ALA A 71 4.17 -2.53 -6.60
C ALA A 71 3.07 -3.59 -6.61
N TYR A 72 3.46 -4.83 -6.40
CA TYR A 72 2.56 -5.94 -6.16
C TYR A 72 3.08 -6.82 -5.02
N THR A 73 2.18 -7.14 -4.10
CA THR A 73 2.49 -7.99 -2.94
C THR A 73 1.44 -9.08 -2.84
N TYR A 74 1.92 -10.32 -2.84
CA TYR A 74 1.15 -11.49 -2.43
C TYR A 74 1.62 -11.92 -1.05
N THR A 75 0.69 -12.03 -0.09
CA THR A 75 0.99 -12.44 1.29
C THR A 75 0.05 -13.56 1.74
N ASP A 76 0.60 -14.75 1.98
CA ASP A 76 -0.08 -15.84 2.67
C ASP A 76 0.48 -15.98 4.09
N ILE A 77 -0.19 -15.30 5.03
CA ILE A 77 0.14 -15.33 6.46
C ILE A 77 -0.87 -16.15 7.23
N ARG A 78 -0.39 -17.12 8.02
CA ARG A 78 -1.22 -18.11 8.72
C ARG A 78 -0.72 -18.41 10.12
N TYR A 79 -1.65 -18.76 11.01
CA TYR A 79 -1.34 -19.33 12.31
C TYR A 79 -0.83 -20.76 12.12
N LYS A 80 0.48 -20.96 12.15
CA LYS A 80 1.12 -22.25 11.90
C LYS A 80 1.04 -23.19 13.11
N LYS A 81 1.14 -22.66 14.32
CA LYS A 81 0.83 -23.37 15.57
C LYS A 81 -0.05 -22.44 16.38
N SER A 82 -1.25 -22.89 16.76
CA SER A 82 -2.21 -22.13 17.56
C SER A 82 -3.25 -23.05 18.20
N SER A 83 -4.36 -22.53 18.73
CA SER A 83 -5.49 -23.35 19.15
C SER A 83 -6.06 -24.14 17.95
N PRO A 84 -6.70 -25.31 18.18
CA PRO A 84 -7.22 -26.16 17.10
C PRO A 84 -8.15 -25.44 16.11
N GLN A 85 -8.88 -24.42 16.57
CA GLN A 85 -9.82 -23.65 15.75
C GLN A 85 -9.11 -22.63 14.83
N GLU A 86 -7.96 -22.11 15.24
CA GLU A 86 -7.21 -21.07 14.53
C GLU A 86 -6.07 -21.63 13.69
N GLN A 87 -5.58 -22.83 14.00
CA GLN A 87 -4.45 -23.42 13.31
C GLN A 87 -4.74 -23.59 11.81
N GLY A 88 -3.82 -23.08 10.97
CA GLY A 88 -3.93 -23.06 9.51
C GLY A 88 -4.79 -21.92 8.95
N LYS A 89 -5.52 -21.18 9.80
CA LYS A 89 -6.28 -20.00 9.41
C LYS A 89 -5.35 -18.84 9.09
N ARG A 90 -5.82 -17.96 8.23
CA ARG A 90 -5.15 -16.72 7.85
C ARG A 90 -5.28 -15.68 8.95
N ALA A 91 -4.22 -14.91 9.15
CA ALA A 91 -4.26 -13.80 10.10
C ALA A 91 -5.21 -12.70 9.61
N VAL A 92 -5.96 -12.12 10.55
CA VAL A 92 -6.75 -10.89 10.31
C VAL A 92 -5.83 -9.72 9.98
N TYR A 93 -6.40 -8.66 9.41
CA TYR A 93 -5.72 -7.42 8.97
C TYR A 93 -4.71 -7.57 7.83
N ALA A 94 -4.35 -8.79 7.42
CA ALA A 94 -3.39 -9.03 6.35
C ALA A 94 -4.12 -9.32 5.03
N PRO A 95 -4.09 -8.38 4.06
CA PRO A 95 -4.60 -8.66 2.73
C PRO A 95 -3.76 -9.75 2.06
N ARG A 96 -4.40 -10.55 1.22
CA ARG A 96 -3.71 -11.59 0.46
C ARG A 96 -3.02 -11.04 -0.77
N ASN A 97 -3.64 -10.05 -1.41
CA ASN A 97 -3.10 -9.38 -2.58
C ASN A 97 -3.22 -7.87 -2.37
N GLN A 98 -2.13 -7.16 -2.63
CA GLN A 98 -2.08 -5.71 -2.71
C GLN A 98 -1.38 -5.32 -4.00
N ALA A 99 -1.92 -4.36 -4.72
CA ALA A 99 -1.29 -3.81 -5.90
C ALA A 99 -1.44 -2.28 -5.89
N SER A 100 -0.41 -1.58 -6.30
CA SER A 100 -0.47 -0.14 -6.53
C SER A 100 0.28 0.23 -7.80
N ALA A 101 -0.20 1.28 -8.45
CA ALA A 101 0.50 1.93 -9.54
C ALA A 101 0.26 3.43 -9.45
N TRP A 102 1.28 4.22 -9.72
CA TRP A 102 1.27 5.67 -9.72
C TRP A 102 2.03 6.17 -10.94
N LEU A 103 1.39 7.03 -11.72
CA LEU A 103 1.96 7.67 -12.89
C LEU A 103 1.94 9.18 -12.68
N SER A 104 3.07 9.83 -12.91
CA SER A 104 3.18 11.29 -12.92
C SER A 104 3.75 11.79 -14.24
N TYR A 105 3.21 12.90 -14.72
CA TYR A 105 3.62 13.61 -15.92
C TYR A 105 3.90 15.08 -15.59
N ASP A 106 5.11 15.54 -15.89
CA ASP A 106 5.52 16.94 -15.78
C ASP A 106 5.56 17.59 -17.16
N VAL A 107 4.83 18.68 -17.33
CA VAL A 107 4.86 19.48 -18.55
C VAL A 107 6.10 20.38 -18.52
N LYS A 108 7.02 20.11 -19.43
CA LYS A 108 8.33 20.77 -19.49
C LYS A 108 8.44 21.91 -20.51
N SER A 109 7.41 22.15 -21.31
CA SER A 109 7.44 23.22 -22.32
C SER A 109 6.04 23.65 -22.75
N GLY A 110 5.97 24.84 -23.35
CA GLY A 110 4.74 25.42 -23.89
C GLY A 110 3.90 26.15 -22.85
N LEU A 111 2.63 26.39 -23.18
CA LEU A 111 1.74 27.23 -22.35
C LEU A 111 1.44 26.67 -20.95
N LEU A 112 1.69 25.37 -20.73
CA LEU A 112 1.44 24.69 -19.46
C LEU A 112 2.74 24.26 -18.77
N GLU A 113 3.89 24.81 -19.17
CA GLU A 113 5.16 24.56 -18.49
C GLU A 113 5.03 24.79 -16.97
N GLY A 114 5.58 23.87 -16.19
CA GLY A 114 5.46 23.86 -14.72
C GLY A 114 4.27 23.05 -14.18
N LEU A 115 3.36 22.56 -15.03
CA LEU A 115 2.26 21.69 -14.62
C LEU A 115 2.72 20.25 -14.35
N THR A 116 2.33 19.72 -13.19
CA THR A 116 2.47 18.30 -12.85
C THR A 116 1.10 17.68 -12.73
N LEU A 117 0.87 16.57 -13.42
CA LEU A 117 -0.32 15.73 -13.28
C LEU A 117 0.10 14.36 -12.75
N GLY A 118 -0.54 13.89 -11.69
CA GLY A 118 -0.30 12.55 -11.18
C GLY A 118 -1.61 11.82 -10.89
N SER A 119 -1.62 10.52 -11.14
CA SER A 119 -2.72 9.65 -10.77
C SER A 119 -2.20 8.29 -10.37
N GLY A 120 -2.85 7.68 -9.38
CA GLY A 120 -2.57 6.31 -9.02
C GLY A 120 -3.79 5.52 -8.60
N ILE A 121 -3.59 4.21 -8.56
CA ILE A 121 -4.55 3.22 -8.13
C ILE A 121 -3.96 2.40 -7.00
N ARG A 122 -4.80 2.03 -6.04
CA ARG A 122 -4.47 1.12 -4.94
C ARG A 122 -5.54 0.05 -4.85
N TYR A 123 -5.15 -1.21 -4.96
CA TYR A 123 -6.02 -2.37 -4.90
C TYR A 123 -5.67 -3.24 -3.69
N VAL A 124 -6.69 -3.67 -2.97
CA VAL A 124 -6.55 -4.54 -1.80
C VAL A 124 -7.60 -5.64 -1.86
N ASN A 125 -7.17 -6.88 -1.64
CA ASN A 125 -8.05 -8.04 -1.64
C ASN A 125 -7.67 -9.06 -0.57
N GLY A 126 -8.70 -9.74 -0.07
CA GLY A 126 -8.55 -10.97 0.69
C GLY A 126 -8.42 -10.76 2.18
N VAL A 127 -8.70 -9.57 2.73
CA VAL A 127 -8.70 -9.36 4.19
C VAL A 127 -9.79 -10.21 4.83
N THR A 128 -9.45 -11.02 5.83
CA THR A 128 -10.44 -11.83 6.57
C THR A 128 -11.07 -11.00 7.69
N SER A 129 -12.37 -11.16 7.93
CA SER A 129 -13.13 -10.38 8.91
C SER A 129 -12.90 -10.80 10.37
N ASP A 130 -12.41 -12.02 10.57
CA ASP A 130 -12.24 -12.64 11.87
C ASP A 130 -11.18 -13.77 11.79
N ARG A 131 -10.70 -14.21 12.97
CA ARG A 131 -9.61 -15.18 13.09
C ARG A 131 -9.99 -16.60 12.67
N LEU A 132 -11.28 -16.95 12.73
CA LEU A 132 -11.79 -18.23 12.24
C LEU A 132 -11.96 -18.22 10.71
N ASN A 133 -11.77 -17.05 10.09
CA ASN A 133 -11.95 -16.76 8.67
C ASN A 133 -13.35 -17.13 8.17
N THR A 134 -14.39 -16.78 8.94
CA THR A 134 -15.77 -17.03 8.55
C THR A 134 -16.18 -16.20 7.34
N HIS A 135 -15.69 -14.97 7.23
CA HIS A 135 -15.89 -14.12 6.06
C HIS A 135 -14.59 -13.47 5.57
N THR A 136 -14.60 -13.07 4.30
CA THR A 136 -13.58 -12.25 3.66
C THR A 136 -14.23 -10.95 3.25
N LEU A 137 -13.58 -9.83 3.56
CA LEU A 137 -14.07 -8.51 3.19
C LEU A 137 -14.07 -8.34 1.66
N PRO A 138 -15.05 -7.60 1.10
CA PRO A 138 -15.01 -7.23 -0.30
C PRO A 138 -13.69 -6.56 -0.65
N SER A 139 -13.15 -6.88 -1.83
CA SER A 139 -12.00 -6.15 -2.34
C SER A 139 -12.36 -4.69 -2.62
N TYR A 140 -11.35 -3.83 -2.56
CA TYR A 140 -11.53 -2.43 -2.88
C TYR A 140 -10.37 -1.91 -3.74
N THR A 141 -10.73 -0.95 -4.58
CA THR A 141 -9.79 -0.18 -5.40
C THR A 141 -10.05 1.28 -5.09
N LEU A 142 -9.00 2.02 -4.81
CA LEU A 142 -9.02 3.47 -4.64
C LEU A 142 -8.25 4.10 -5.79
N VAL A 143 -8.71 5.27 -6.22
CA VAL A 143 -8.02 6.12 -7.18
C VAL A 143 -7.60 7.39 -6.46
N ASP A 144 -6.37 7.82 -6.67
CA ASP A 144 -5.81 9.04 -6.12
C ASP A 144 -5.31 9.92 -7.27
N MET A 145 -5.31 11.23 -7.08
CA MET A 145 -4.91 12.20 -8.09
C MET A 145 -4.18 13.38 -7.45
N VAL A 146 -3.23 13.95 -8.18
CA VAL A 146 -2.61 15.23 -7.87
C VAL A 146 -2.54 16.11 -9.11
N VAL A 147 -2.73 17.40 -8.90
CA VAL A 147 -2.43 18.45 -9.87
C VAL A 147 -1.54 19.47 -9.17
N GLY A 148 -0.35 19.71 -9.69
CA GLY A 148 0.62 20.68 -9.18
C GLY A 148 0.99 21.68 -10.26
N TYR A 149 1.39 22.89 -9.86
CA TYR A 149 1.89 23.90 -10.76
C TYR A 149 3.02 24.70 -10.11
N ASP A 150 4.19 24.71 -10.75
CA ASP A 150 5.29 25.62 -10.42
C ASP A 150 5.02 26.98 -11.07
N LEU A 151 4.74 27.98 -10.24
CA LEU A 151 4.38 29.33 -10.67
C LEU A 151 5.61 30.16 -11.09
N SER A 152 6.82 29.63 -10.92
CA SER A 152 8.05 30.23 -11.46
C SER A 152 7.97 30.35 -12.99
N SER A 153 7.27 29.41 -13.65
CA SER A 153 6.99 29.43 -15.08
C SER A 153 6.23 30.67 -15.57
N ILE A 154 5.48 31.33 -14.68
CA ILE A 154 4.72 32.57 -14.96
C ILE A 154 5.28 33.79 -14.23
N GLY A 155 6.51 33.72 -13.73
CA GLY A 155 7.24 34.83 -13.11
C GLY A 155 7.08 34.96 -11.60
N LEU A 156 6.39 34.04 -10.92
CA LEU A 156 6.29 33.99 -9.46
C LEU A 156 7.33 33.01 -8.89
N ASN A 157 8.60 33.41 -8.99
CA ASN A 157 9.74 32.55 -8.66
C ASN A 157 9.67 31.98 -7.24
N GLY A 158 9.87 30.66 -7.14
CA GLY A 158 9.91 29.93 -5.87
C GLY A 158 8.53 29.60 -5.30
N LEU A 159 7.43 30.01 -5.95
CA LEU A 159 6.07 29.72 -5.51
C LEU A 159 5.52 28.50 -6.26
N SER A 160 4.90 27.56 -5.55
CA SER A 160 4.19 26.43 -6.14
C SER A 160 2.84 26.19 -5.48
N ALA A 161 1.90 25.67 -6.25
CA ALA A 161 0.57 25.29 -5.77
C ALA A 161 0.27 23.83 -6.13
N GLN A 162 -0.44 23.13 -5.26
CA GLN A 162 -0.78 21.72 -5.46
C GLN A 162 -2.16 21.41 -4.89
N LEU A 163 -2.90 20.56 -5.58
CA LEU A 163 -4.17 19.98 -5.16
C LEU A 163 -4.04 18.46 -5.18
N ASN A 164 -4.27 17.83 -4.03
CA ASN A 164 -4.29 16.39 -3.88
C ASN A 164 -5.73 15.92 -3.63
N VAL A 165 -6.15 14.86 -4.32
CA VAL A 165 -7.43 14.21 -4.11
C VAL A 165 -7.19 12.74 -3.82
N ASN A 166 -7.46 12.31 -2.59
CA ASN A 166 -7.39 10.91 -2.18
C ASN A 166 -8.78 10.28 -2.22
N ASN A 167 -8.86 9.01 -2.65
CA ASN A 167 -10.14 8.33 -2.88
C ASN A 167 -11.07 9.16 -3.78
N LEU A 168 -10.58 9.48 -4.98
CA LEU A 168 -11.22 10.33 -5.98
C LEU A 168 -12.65 9.91 -6.32
N THR A 169 -12.96 8.62 -6.24
CA THR A 169 -14.30 8.07 -6.51
C THR A 169 -15.25 8.14 -5.32
N ASP A 170 -14.78 8.62 -4.16
CA ASP A 170 -15.50 8.59 -2.87
C ASP A 170 -16.07 7.20 -2.53
N LYS A 171 -15.23 6.17 -2.69
CA LYS A 171 -15.65 4.81 -2.39
C LYS A 171 -15.83 4.67 -0.88
N ARG A 172 -17.00 4.18 -0.46
CA ARG A 172 -17.23 3.69 0.91
C ARG A 172 -16.83 2.23 0.98
N TYR A 173 -15.95 1.89 1.91
CA TYR A 173 -15.41 0.54 2.06
C TYR A 173 -15.03 0.26 3.51
N VAL A 174 -14.99 -1.02 3.86
CA VAL A 174 -14.44 -1.50 5.13
C VAL A 174 -12.99 -1.87 4.87
N ALA A 175 -12.06 -1.18 5.54
CA ALA A 175 -10.62 -1.41 5.35
C ALA A 175 -10.16 -2.69 6.07
N ALA A 176 -10.73 -2.94 7.25
CA ALA A 176 -10.35 -4.03 8.12
C ALA A 176 -11.44 -4.33 9.15
N CYS A 177 -11.43 -5.54 9.69
CA CYS A 177 -12.18 -5.89 10.90
C CYS A 177 -11.28 -6.64 11.87
N ASN A 178 -11.48 -6.39 13.16
CA ASN A 178 -10.88 -7.19 14.23
C ASN A 178 -11.64 -8.50 14.39
N SER A 179 -12.97 -8.37 14.45
CA SER A 179 -13.93 -9.45 14.58
C SER A 179 -15.21 -9.06 13.85
N LEU A 180 -16.18 -9.98 13.81
CA LEU A 180 -17.49 -9.73 13.17
C LEU A 180 -18.26 -8.54 13.78
N SER A 181 -17.94 -8.16 15.03
CA SER A 181 -18.58 -7.05 15.73
C SER A 181 -17.82 -5.73 15.61
N TYR A 182 -16.57 -5.74 15.14
CA TYR A 182 -15.70 -4.56 15.12
C TYR A 182 -15.01 -4.42 13.77
N CYS A 183 -15.60 -3.59 12.92
CA CYS A 183 -15.10 -3.25 11.59
C CYS A 183 -14.79 -1.76 11.49
N TYR A 184 -13.77 -1.43 10.70
CA TYR A 184 -13.27 -0.08 10.51
C TYR A 184 -13.50 0.36 9.07
N PHE A 185 -14.26 1.43 8.89
CA PHE A 185 -14.39 2.08 7.59
C PHE A 185 -13.05 2.69 7.18
N GLY A 186 -12.74 2.55 5.90
CA GLY A 186 -11.59 3.23 5.33
C GLY A 186 -11.89 4.71 5.09
N ALA A 187 -10.83 5.48 4.87
CA ALA A 187 -10.93 6.92 4.67
C ALA A 187 -11.81 7.27 3.46
N GLU A 188 -12.73 8.22 3.66
CA GLU A 188 -13.53 8.84 2.61
C GLU A 188 -12.67 9.74 1.71
N ARG A 189 -13.29 10.37 0.71
CA ARG A 189 -12.57 11.32 -0.15
C ARG A 189 -11.97 12.46 0.68
N SER A 190 -10.69 12.74 0.46
CA SER A 190 -10.02 13.92 1.01
C SER A 190 -9.47 14.78 -0.11
N ILE A 191 -9.61 16.09 0.02
CA ILE A 191 -9.12 17.09 -0.93
C ILE A 191 -8.26 18.08 -0.16
N VAL A 192 -6.98 18.17 -0.52
CA VAL A 192 -6.00 19.03 0.17
C VAL A 192 -5.33 19.93 -0.85
N GLY A 193 -5.55 21.24 -0.69
CA GLY A 193 -4.81 22.27 -1.41
C GLY A 193 -3.64 22.78 -0.57
N SER A 194 -2.50 22.98 -1.21
CA SER A 194 -1.30 23.56 -0.59
C SER A 194 -0.65 24.58 -1.49
N VAL A 195 -0.09 25.62 -0.89
CA VAL A 195 0.80 26.59 -1.55
C VAL A 195 2.10 26.58 -0.79
N SER A 196 3.23 26.58 -1.49
CA SER A 196 4.56 26.54 -0.90
C SER A 196 5.45 27.60 -1.53
N TRP A 197 6.34 28.16 -0.73
CA TRP A 197 7.31 29.16 -1.17
C TRP A 197 8.71 28.74 -0.71
N ALA A 198 9.64 28.67 -1.65
CA ALA A 198 11.05 28.41 -1.42
C ALA A 198 11.88 29.70 -1.65
N PHE A 199 12.83 29.95 -0.74
CA PHE A 199 13.75 31.09 -0.76
C PHE A 199 15.14 30.71 -1.26
#